data_AF-A0AA38FHX7-F1
#
_entry.id   AF-A0AA38FHX7-F1
#
_cell.length_a   1.000
_cell.length_b   1.000
_cell.length_c   1.000
_cell.angle_alpha   90.00
_cell.angle_beta   90.00
_cell.angle_gamma   90.00
#
_symmetry.space_group_name_H-M   'P 1'
#
loop_
_entity.id
_entity.type
_entity.pdbx_description
1 polymer ?
#
loop_
_entity_poly.entity_id
_entity_poly.type
_entity_poly.pdbx_seq_one_letter_code
_entity_poly.pdbx_strand_id
1 'polypeptide(L)' 'GTEERPGLMPLAMRSIISMAENTDSTVEVSYYEVYLDRCYDLLVEQKNKEVPVLEDSEGHVQLRGLAQ' A
#
# COMPACT_ATOMS: atom_id res chain seq x y z
N GLY A 1 -13.80 8.93 -0.92
CA GLY A 1 -14.83 9.39 -1.86
C GLY A 1 -15.97 8.40 -1.84
N THR A 2 -16.95 8.58 -2.70
CA THR A 2 -17.97 7.54 -2.97
C THR A 2 -17.78 7.05 -4.41
N GLU A 3 -18.57 6.04 -4.81
CA GLU A 3 -18.58 5.56 -6.20
C GLU A 3 -18.97 6.68 -7.18
N GLU A 4 -19.95 7.51 -6.81
CA GLU A 4 -20.44 8.60 -7.67
C GLU A 4 -19.50 9.81 -7.67
N ARG A 5 -18.74 9.98 -6.58
CA ARG A 5 -17.80 11.09 -6.37
C ARG A 5 -16.45 10.53 -5.91
N PRO A 6 -15.63 10.02 -6.84
CA PRO A 6 -14.37 9.38 -6.51
C PRO A 6 -13.45 10.33 -5.74
N GLY A 7 -12.76 9.76 -4.75
CA GLY A 7 -11.79 10.50 -3.94
C GLY A 7 -10.42 10.58 -4.59
N LEU A 8 -9.44 11.07 -3.83
CA LEU A 8 -8.07 11.21 -4.30
C LEU A 8 -7.43 9.90 -4.72
N MET A 9 -7.58 8.82 -3.94
CA MET A 9 -6.97 7.51 -4.26
C MET A 9 -7.35 6.99 -5.66
N PRO A 10 -8.63 6.78 -6.01
CA PRO A 10 -8.97 6.27 -7.35
C PRO A 10 -8.61 7.24 -8.47
N LEU A 11 -8.66 8.56 -8.23
CA LEU A 11 -8.28 9.56 -9.23
C LEU A 11 -6.77 9.55 -9.50
N ALA A 12 -5.95 9.52 -8.45
CA ALA A 12 -4.50 9.46 -8.54
C ALA A 12 -4.04 8.14 -9.16
N MET A 13 -4.62 7.02 -8.72
CA MET A 13 -4.28 5.70 -9.26
C MET A 13 -4.56 5.62 -10.76
N ARG A 14 -5.69 6.15 -11.23
CA ARG A 14 -5.99 6.23 -12.67
C ARG A 14 -4.93 7.01 -13.44
N SER A 15 -4.46 8.14 -12.90
CA SER A 15 -3.39 8.93 -13.52
C SER A 15 -2.06 8.19 -13.52
N ILE A 16 -1.69 7.54 -12.41
CA ILE A 16 -0.44 6.77 -12.29
C ILE A 16 -0.42 5.60 -13.28
N ILE A 17 -1.48 4.81 -13.34
CA ILE A 17 -1.60 3.66 -14.26
C ILE A 17 -1.51 4.14 -15.71
N SER A 18 -2.23 5.21 -16.07
CA SER A 18 -2.18 5.75 -17.43
C SER A 18 -0.77 6.22 -17.83
N MET A 19 0.02 6.76 -16.90
CA MET A 19 1.43 7.11 -17.18
C MET A 19 2.31 5.86 -17.31
N ALA A 20 2.10 4.85 -16.47
CA ALA A 20 2.86 3.61 -16.48
C ALA A 20 2.69 2.83 -17.79
N GLU A 21 1.46 2.79 -18.34
CA GLU A 21 1.16 2.20 -19.65
C GLU A 21 1.94 2.86 -20.79
N ASN A 22 2.18 4.17 -20.72
CA ASN A 22 2.93 4.90 -21.75
C ASN A 22 4.45 4.76 -21.63
N THR A 23 4.93 4.22 -20.52
CA THR A 23 6.36 4.17 -20.16
C THR A 23 6.88 2.75 -19.94
N ASP A 24 6.07 1.72 -20.22
CA ASP A 24 6.34 0.32 -19.90
C ASP A 24 6.81 0.09 -18.45
N SER A 25 6.26 0.89 -17.52
CA SER A 25 6.62 0.83 -16.10
C SER A 25 5.71 -0.10 -15.31
N THR A 26 6.24 -0.67 -14.21
CA THR A 26 5.47 -1.47 -13.26
C THR A 26 4.99 -0.61 -12.09
N VAL A 27 3.77 -0.88 -11.61
CA VAL A 27 3.18 -0.23 -10.44
C VAL A 27 2.87 -1.30 -9.40
N GLU A 28 3.39 -1.11 -8.19
CA GLU A 28 3.16 -1.97 -7.02
C GLU A 28 2.37 -1.18 -5.96
N VAL A 29 1.47 -1.83 -5.23
CA VAL A 29 0.56 -1.16 -4.29
C VAL A 29 0.46 -1.96 -3.00
N SER A 30 0.92 -1.36 -1.91
CA SER A 30 0.63 -1.86 -0.55
C SER A 30 -0.51 -1.07 0.09
N TYR A 31 -1.33 -1.75 0.89
CA TYR A 31 -2.38 -1.10 1.69
C TYR A 31 -2.42 -1.72 3.09
N TYR A 32 -2.27 -0.88 4.12
CA TYR A 32 -2.16 -1.31 5.51
C TYR A 32 -2.84 -0.34 6.47
N GLU A 33 -3.17 -0.83 7.67
CA GLU A 33 -3.68 -0.07 8.79
C GLU A 33 -2.66 -0.05 9.93
N VAL A 34 -2.47 1.11 10.56
CA VAL A 34 -1.71 1.21 11.82
C VAL A 34 -2.69 1.45 12.96
N TYR A 35 -2.76 0.52 13.90
CA TYR A 35 -3.66 0.58 15.04
C TYR A 35 -2.97 0.05 16.30
N LEU A 36 -2.95 0.87 17.36
CA LEU A 36 -2.27 0.56 18.64
C LEU A 36 -0.81 0.11 18.44
N ASP A 37 -0.05 0.89 17.66
CA ASP A 37 1.36 0.64 17.30
C ASP A 37 1.62 -0.69 16.57
N ARG A 38 0.57 -1.31 16.02
CA ARG A 38 0.65 -2.53 15.21
C ARG A 38 0.26 -2.23 13.77
N CYS A 39 0.98 -2.82 12.82
CA CYS A 39 0.73 -2.67 11.40
C CYS A 39 -0.01 -3.90 10.87
N TYR A 40 -1.10 -3.71 10.13
CA TYR A 40 -1.90 -4.80 9.58
C TYR A 40 -2.06 -4.66 8.07
N ASP A 41 -1.73 -5.71 7.33
CA ASP A 41 -1.91 -5.78 5.87
C ASP A 41 -3.39 -5.92 5.52
N LEU A 42 -3.93 -4.95 4.78
CA LEU A 42 -5.34 -4.91 4.39
C LEU A 42 -5.61 -5.69 3.10
N LEU A 43 -4.58 -6.05 2.33
CA LEU A 43 -4.70 -6.80 1.08
C LEU A 43 -4.72 -8.32 1.32
N VAL A 44 -4.29 -8.78 2.50
CA VAL A 44 -4.29 -10.20 2.87
C VAL A 44 -5.61 -10.61 3.52
N GLU A 45 -6.23 -11.69 3.02
CA GLU A 45 -7.48 -12.25 3.57
C GLU A 45 -7.29 -13.15 4.81
N GLN A 46 -6.04 -13.41 5.21
CA GLN A 46 -5.71 -14.36 6.28
C GLN A 46 -6.05 -13.83 7.68
N LYS A 47 -6.18 -14.77 8.62
CA LYS A 47 -6.57 -14.50 10.02
C LYS A 47 -5.52 -13.72 10.82
N ASN A 48 -4.25 -13.79 10.42
CA ASN A 48 -3.17 -13.01 10.99
C ASN A 48 -2.61 -12.07 9.92
N LYS A 49 -2.94 -10.79 10.05
CA LYS A 49 -2.59 -9.73 9.10
C LYS A 49 -1.44 -8.86 9.59
N GLU A 50 -0.97 -9.09 10.82
CA GLU A 50 0.03 -8.23 11.42
C GLU A 50 1.38 -8.37 10.71
N VAL A 51 1.96 -7.22 10.36
CA VAL A 51 3.25 -7.10 9.71
C VAL A 51 4.25 -6.51 10.73
N PRO A 52 5.42 -7.13 10.92
CA PRO A 52 6.46 -6.57 11.78
C PRO A 52 6.99 -5.24 11.24
N VAL A 53 7.08 -4.26 12.13
CA VAL A 53 7.73 -2.97 11.88
C VAL A 53 9.17 -3.08 12.36
N LEU A 54 10.11 -3.07 11.41
CA LEU A 54 11.54 -3.20 11.66
C LEU A 54 12.26 -1.90 11.26
N GLU A 55 13.52 -1.80 11.65
CA GLU A 55 14.43 -0.71 11.27
C GLU A 55 15.67 -1.33 10.62
N ASP A 56 16.09 -0.79 9.47
CA ASP A 56 17.34 -1.23 8.83
C ASP A 56 18.57 -0.54 9.44
N SER A 57 19.76 -0.88 8.94
CA SER A 57 21.03 -0.32 9.44
C SER A 57 21.20 1.18 9.24
N GLU A 58 20.36 1.81 8.40
CA GLU A 58 20.37 3.25 8.11
C GLU A 58 19.26 3.99 8.87
N GLY A 59 18.44 3.28 9.64
CA GLY A 59 17.34 3.86 10.41
C GLY A 59 16.01 3.95 9.64
N HIS A 60 15.90 3.34 8.46
CA HIS A 60 14.64 3.36 7.72
C HIS A 60 13.70 2.27 8.21
N VAL A 61 12.41 2.64 8.28
CA VAL A 61 11.34 1.73 8.66
C VAL A 61 11.10 0.71 7.54
N GLN A 62 11.05 -0.57 7.91
CA GLN A 62 10.83 -1.70 7.01
C GLN A 62 9.59 -2.49 7.46
N LEU A 63 8.59 -2.58 6.58
CA LEU A 63 7.36 -3.37 6.79
C LEU A 63 7.52 -4.76 6.18
N ARG A 64 8.27 -5.64 6.86
CA ARG A 64 8.71 -6.90 6.28
C ARG A 64 7.55 -7.89 6.14
N GLY A 65 7.22 -8.26 4.90
CA GLY A 65 6.14 -9.20 4.59
C GLY A 65 4.81 -8.53 4.24
N LEU A 66 4.80 -7.20 4.08
CA LEU A 66 3.67 -6.47 3.50
C LEU A 66 3.49 -6.82 2.02
N ALA A 67 2.25 -7.11 1.60
CA ALA A 67 1.90 -7.39 0.21
C ALA A 67 2.01 -6.14 -0.68
N GLN A 68 2.23 -6.37 -1.98
CA GLN A 68 2.45 -5.36 -3.02
C GLN A 68 1.65 -5.66 -4.29
#